data_AF-A0A8S0X6A3-F1
#
_entry.id   AF-A0A8S0X6A3-F1
#
_cell.length_a   1.000
_cell.length_b   1.000
_cell.length_c   1.000
_cell.angle_alpha   90.00
_cell.angle_beta   90.00
_cell.angle_gamma   90.00
#
_symmetry.space_group_name_H-M   'P 1'
#
loop_
_entity.id
_entity.type
_entity.pdbx_description
1 polymer ?
#
loop_
_entity_poly.entity_id
_entity_poly.type
_entity_poly.pdbx_seq_one_letter_code
_entity_poly.pdbx_strand_id
1 'polypeptide(L)'
;MAIVQQIQKRMIVSLAQIAKDLNLHEGDHLIIEEKDGGIFLRPVDWVDKNQKYFWTKEWQEKMKRSQEALENGEYKTFSNMDEAIKDLEELVHANNNKNQTV
;
A
#
# COMPACT_ATOMS: atom_id res chain seq x y z
N MET A 1 20.06 13.21 1.58
CA MET A 1 21.17 13.54 0.65
C MET A 1 20.62 14.51 -0.39
N ALA A 2 21.37 15.54 -0.77
CA ALA A 2 20.99 16.47 -1.83
C ALA A 2 22.02 16.37 -2.96
N ILE A 3 21.54 16.18 -4.19
CA ILE A 3 22.39 16.11 -5.38
C ILE A 3 22.10 17.33 -6.23
N VAL A 4 23.16 18.01 -6.67
CA VAL A 4 23.06 19.09 -7.64
C VAL A 4 23.32 18.51 -9.02
N GLN A 5 22.32 18.58 -9.90
CA GLN A 5 22.43 18.11 -11.28
C GLN A 5 22.12 19.25 -12.24
N GLN A 6 22.95 19.41 -13.27
CA GLN A 6 22.70 20.37 -14.33
C GLN A 6 21.61 19.85 -15.28
N ILE A 7 20.68 20.73 -15.64
CA ILE A 7 19.72 20.48 -16.73
C ILE A 7 20.50 20.41 -18.04
N GLN A 8 20.42 19.27 -18.71
CA GLN A 8 21.06 19.03 -20.00
C GLN A 8 20.26 19.67 -21.14
N LYS A 9 20.73 19.49 -22.38
CA LYS A 9 19.99 19.95 -23.57
C LYS A 9 18.57 19.36 -23.57
N ARG A 10 17.62 20.11 -24.14
CA ARG A 10 16.20 19.71 -24.26
C ARG A 10 15.51 19.47 -22.91
N MET A 11 15.94 20.17 -21.85
CA MET A 11 15.33 20.12 -20.52
C MET A 11 15.39 18.73 -19.85
N ILE A 12 16.43 17.95 -20.14
CA ILE A 12 16.63 16.62 -19.56
C ILE A 12 17.41 16.72 -18.24
N VAL A 13 16.96 16.02 -17.21
CA VAL A 13 17.71 15.83 -15.96
C VAL A 13 18.01 14.33 -15.81
N SER A 14 19.29 13.99 -15.68
CA SER A 14 19.69 12.60 -15.45
C SER A 14 19.45 12.21 -13.99
N LEU A 15 18.74 11.10 -13.78
CA LEU A 15 18.50 10.52 -12.45
C LEU A 15 19.50 9.40 -12.10
N ALA A 16 20.53 9.17 -12.93
CA ALA A 16 21.44 8.03 -12.80
C ALA A 16 22.12 7.94 -11.41
N GLN A 17 22.39 9.08 -10.77
CA GLN A 17 23.03 9.10 -9.44
C GLN A 17 22.12 8.60 -8.32
N ILE A 18 20.80 8.76 -8.45
CA ILE A 18 19.81 8.30 -7.45
C ILE A 18 19.07 7.04 -7.88
N ALA A 19 19.23 6.62 -9.14
CA ALA A 19 18.48 5.50 -9.71
C ALA A 19 18.70 4.20 -8.95
N LYS A 20 19.94 3.93 -8.51
CA LYS A 20 20.26 2.71 -7.75
C LYS A 20 19.59 2.70 -6.37
N ASP A 21 19.57 3.84 -5.69
CA ASP A 21 18.99 3.96 -4.35
C ASP A 21 17.46 3.89 -4.38
N LEU A 22 16.85 4.37 -5.46
CA LEU A 22 15.41 4.36 -5.69
C LEU A 22 14.93 3.16 -6.53
N ASN A 23 15.83 2.24 -6.89
CA ASN A 23 15.56 1.07 -7.74
C ASN A 23 14.82 1.43 -9.05
N LEU A 24 15.25 2.54 -9.68
CA LEU A 24 14.70 3.03 -10.95
C LEU A 24 15.37 2.36 -12.15
N HIS A 25 14.56 1.97 -13.12
CA HIS A 25 14.96 1.33 -14.36
C HIS A 25 14.48 2.12 -15.59
N GLU A 26 15.10 1.86 -16.74
CA GLU A 26 14.62 2.41 -18.00
C GLU A 26 13.19 1.92 -18.28
N GLY A 27 12.27 2.84 -18.55
CA GLY A 27 10.85 2.54 -18.76
C GLY A 27 9.95 2.75 -17.54
N ASP A 28 10.52 2.98 -16.35
CA ASP A 28 9.75 3.33 -15.17
C ASP A 28 9.08 4.69 -15.32
N HIS A 29 7.92 4.83 -14.66
CA HIS A 29 7.15 6.06 -14.69
C HIS A 29 7.36 6.86 -13.40
N LEU A 30 7.36 8.18 -13.55
CA LEU A 30 7.48 9.11 -12.43
C LEU A 30 6.29 10.06 -12.44
N ILE A 31 5.75 10.32 -11.26
CA ILE A 31 4.91 11.48 -11.04
C ILE A 31 5.80 12.68 -10.75
N ILE A 32 5.47 13.82 -11.36
CA ILE A 32 6.13 15.11 -11.20
C ILE A 32 5.12 16.07 -10.57
N GLU A 33 5.36 16.51 -9.34
CA GLU A 33 4.49 17.42 -8.59
C GLU A 33 5.26 18.69 -8.22
N GLU A 34 4.68 19.87 -8.42
CA GLU A 34 5.25 21.12 -7.90
C GLU A 34 4.82 21.27 -6.43
N LYS A 35 5.80 21.41 -5.53
CA LYS A 35 5.55 21.50 -4.09
C LYS A 35 6.60 22.39 -3.43
N ASP A 36 6.15 23.31 -2.59
CA ASP A 36 6.99 24.20 -1.77
C ASP A 36 8.06 24.97 -2.58
N GLY A 37 7.72 25.39 -3.81
CA GLY A 37 8.64 26.09 -4.71
C GLY A 37 9.70 25.20 -5.37
N GLY A 38 9.53 23.87 -5.29
CA GLY A 38 10.39 22.87 -5.93
C GLY A 38 9.58 21.82 -6.68
N ILE A 39 10.29 20.83 -7.23
CA ILE A 39 9.71 19.69 -7.93
C ILE A 39 9.92 18.43 -7.08
N PHE A 40 8.84 17.72 -6.79
CA PHE A 40 8.84 16.42 -6.15
C PHE A 40 8.62 15.33 -7.20
N LEU A 41 9.58 14.41 -7.29
CA LEU A 41 9.58 13.27 -8.20
C LEU A 41 9.38 12.00 -7.38
N ARG A 42 8.42 11.17 -7.77
CA ARG A 42 8.21 9.85 -7.14
C ARG A 42 7.94 8.76 -8.16
N PRO A 43 8.55 7.56 -8.01
CA PRO A 43 8.22 6.42 -8.84
C PRO A 43 6.75 6.06 -8.74
N VAL A 44 6.17 5.66 -9.87
CA VAL A 44 4.82 5.12 -9.93
C VAL A 44 4.76 3.91 -10.84
N ASP A 45 4.02 2.92 -10.40
CA ASP A 45 3.62 1.80 -11.23
C ASP A 45 2.31 2.11 -11.96
N TRP A 46 2.21 1.66 -13.21
CA TRP A 46 0.93 1.60 -13.91
C TRP A 46 0.14 0.43 -13.38
N VAL A 47 -0.82 0.73 -12.51
CA VAL A 47 -1.76 -0.26 -12.02
C VAL A 47 -2.94 -0.31 -12.98
N ASP A 48 -3.29 -1.51 -13.46
CA ASP A 48 -4.50 -1.73 -14.25
C ASP A 48 -5.71 -1.06 -13.56
N LYS A 49 -6.61 -0.43 -14.33
CA LYS A 49 -7.78 0.26 -13.75
C LYS A 49 -8.59 -0.65 -12.84
N ASN A 50 -8.66 -1.94 -13.13
CA ASN A 50 -9.37 -2.95 -12.34
C ASN A 50 -8.68 -3.27 -11.02
N GLN A 51 -7.39 -2.92 -10.84
CA GLN A 51 -6.62 -3.11 -9.61
C GLN A 51 -6.41 -1.80 -8.83
N LYS A 52 -6.90 -0.67 -9.35
CA LYS A 52 -6.76 0.64 -8.70
C LYS A 52 -7.36 0.71 -7.30
N TYR A 53 -8.38 -0.11 -7.01
CA TYR A 53 -9.01 -0.18 -5.68
C TYR A 53 -8.00 -0.56 -4.58
N PHE A 54 -7.00 -1.38 -4.89
CA PHE A 54 -5.96 -1.83 -3.94
C PHE A 54 -5.15 -0.65 -3.39
N TRP A 55 -5.02 0.42 -4.17
CA TRP A 55 -4.23 1.61 -3.82
C TRP A 55 -5.07 2.74 -3.23
N THR A 56 -6.35 2.50 -2.96
CA THR A 56 -7.16 3.46 -2.20
C THR A 56 -6.66 3.55 -0.76
N LYS A 57 -6.75 4.76 -0.17
CA LYS A 57 -6.34 4.97 1.23
C LYS A 57 -7.03 3.98 2.18
N GLU A 58 -8.32 3.74 1.98
CA GLU A 58 -9.11 2.80 2.77
C GLU A 58 -8.53 1.37 2.72
N TRP A 59 -8.18 0.90 1.52
CA TRP A 59 -7.61 -0.44 1.34
C TRP A 59 -6.23 -0.55 1.97
N GLN A 60 -5.38 0.45 1.78
CA GLN A 60 -4.03 0.48 2.37
C GLN A 60 -4.09 0.56 3.91
N GLU A 61 -5.02 1.31 4.49
CA GLU A 61 -5.26 1.35 5.94
C GLU A 61 -5.75 0.02 6.49
N LYS A 62 -6.64 -0.68 5.76
CA LYS A 62 -7.05 -2.06 6.11
C LYS A 62 -5.87 -3.01 6.06
N MET A 63 -5.07 -2.97 5.01
CA MET A 63 -3.86 -3.78 4.86
C MET A 63 -2.86 -3.54 6.00
N LYS A 64 -2.61 -2.27 6.35
CA LYS A 64 -1.73 -1.90 7.47
C LYS A 64 -2.21 -2.49 8.79
N ARG A 65 -3.50 -2.35 9.12
CA ARG A 65 -4.07 -2.94 10.34
C ARG A 65 -3.96 -4.46 10.37
N SER A 66 -4.23 -5.13 9.23
CA SER A 66 -4.08 -6.58 9.14
C SER A 66 -2.63 -7.03 9.34
N GLN A 67 -1.66 -6.26 8.81
CA GLN A 67 -0.24 -6.53 8.99
C GLN A 67 0.17 -6.36 10.46
N GLU A 68 -0.24 -5.28 11.11
CA GLU A 68 -0.01 -5.04 12.54
C GLU A 68 -0.61 -6.17 13.39
N ALA A 69 -1.81 -6.65 13.06
CA ALA A 69 -2.43 -7.78 13.75
C ALA A 69 -1.62 -9.07 13.59
N LEU A 70 -1.11 -9.36 12.38
CA LEU A 70 -0.25 -10.51 12.14
C LEU A 70 1.05 -10.44 12.95
N GLU A 71 1.70 -9.28 12.96
CA GLU A 71 2.95 -9.04 13.70
C GLU A 71 2.76 -9.17 15.22
N ASN A 72 1.61 -8.72 15.73
CA ASN A 72 1.26 -8.81 17.15
C ASN A 72 0.73 -10.20 17.56
N GLY A 73 0.60 -11.15 16.62
CA GLY A 73 0.02 -12.47 16.91
C GLY A 73 -1.50 -12.45 17.10
N GLU A 74 -2.17 -11.38 16.67
CA GLU A 74 -3.62 -11.20 16.74
C GLU A 74 -4.32 -11.91 15.57
N TYR A 75 -4.07 -13.21 15.45
CA TYR A 75 -4.72 -14.10 14.49
C TYR A 75 -5.12 -15.41 15.14
N LYS A 76 -6.13 -16.07 14.57
CA LYS A 76 -6.55 -17.41 14.96
C LYS A 76 -6.10 -18.41 13.90
N THR A 77 -5.56 -19.53 14.34
CA THR A 77 -5.30 -20.70 13.50
C THR A 77 -6.23 -21.83 13.91
N PHE A 78 -6.68 -22.61 12.94
CA PHE A 78 -7.55 -23.76 13.15
C PHE A 78 -6.84 -25.02 12.68
N SER A 79 -7.00 -26.12 13.41
CA SER A 79 -6.33 -27.38 13.06
C SER A 79 -7.12 -28.17 12.02
N ASN A 80 -8.43 -27.91 11.92
CA ASN A 80 -9.35 -28.55 10.98
C ASN A 80 -10.49 -27.60 10.58
N MET A 81 -11.24 -28.01 9.55
CA MET A 81 -12.34 -27.21 9.00
C MET A 81 -13.50 -27.05 9.98
N ASP A 82 -13.80 -28.07 10.78
CA ASP A 82 -14.94 -28.07 11.71
C ASP A 82 -14.75 -27.02 12.82
N GLU A 83 -13.53 -26.89 13.34
CA GLU A 83 -13.15 -25.82 14.29
C GLU A 83 -13.35 -24.42 13.69
N ALA A 84 -12.95 -24.23 12.42
CA ALA A 84 -13.10 -22.95 11.75
C ALA A 84 -14.58 -22.60 11.52
N ILE A 85 -15.39 -23.58 11.10
CA ILE A 85 -16.84 -23.40 10.92
C ILE A 85 -17.51 -23.03 12.24
N LYS A 86 -17.17 -23.73 13.32
CA LYS A 86 -17.73 -23.46 14.64
C LYS A 86 -17.42 -22.04 15.13
N ASP A 87 -16.19 -21.55 14.95
CA ASP A 87 -15.81 -20.18 15.32
C ASP A 87 -16.63 -19.15 14.53
N LEU A 88 -16.86 -19.38 13.23
CA LEU A 88 -17.70 -18.50 12.40
C LEU A 88 -19.15 -18.49 12.85
N GLU A 89 -19.73 -19.66 13.16
CA GLU A 89 -21.10 -19.77 13.67
C GLU A 89 -21.25 -19.02 15.01
N GLU A 90 -20.31 -19.23 15.95
CA GLU A 90 -20.29 -18.51 17.24
C GLU A 90 -20.21 -16.99 17.04
N LEU A 91 -19.38 -16.51 16.10
CA LEU A 91 -19.29 -15.08 15.77
C LEU A 91 -20.59 -14.52 15.19
N VAL A 92 -21.28 -15.26 14.31
CA VAL A 92 -22.58 -14.87 13.75
C VAL A 92 -23.64 -14.78 14.85
N HIS A 93 -23.70 -15.78 15.73
CA HIS A 93 -24.65 -15.78 16.86
C HIS A 93 -24.37 -14.66 17.86
N ALA A 94 -23.10 -14.38 18.18
CA ALA A 94 -22.71 -13.28 19.05
C ALA A 94 -23.07 -11.90 18.46
N ASN A 95 -22.99 -11.75 17.13
CA ASN A 95 -23.36 -10.50 16.46
C ASN A 95 -24.89 -10.29 16.43
N ASN A 96 -25.66 -11.34 16.20
CA ASN A 96 -27.12 -11.29 16.20
C ASN A 96 -27.67 -10.89 17.58
N ASN A 97 -27.09 -11.40 18.67
CA ASN A 97 -27.51 -11.04 20.03
C ASN A 97 -27.25 -9.55 20.36
N LYS A 98 -26.19 -8.94 19.83
CA LYS A 98 -25.90 -7.51 20.02
C LYS A 98 -26.89 -6.59 19.29
N ASN A 99 -27.37 -7.02 18.13
CA ASN A 99 -28.33 -6.26 17.31
C ASN A 99 -29.79 -6.42 17.77
N GLN A 100 -30.08 -7.29 18.76
CA GLN A 100 -31.42 -7.44 19.36
C GLN A 100 -31.61 -6.64 20.66
N THR A 101 -30.55 -5.99 21.17
CA THR A 101 -30.57 -5.16 22.40
C THR A 101 -30.61 -3.65 22.13
N VAL A 102 -31.20 -3.22 21.01
CA VAL A 102 -31.52 -1.81 20.73
C VAL A 102 -33.00 -1.68 20.43
#